data_AF-A0A536NMM6-F1
#
_entry.id   AF-A0A536NMM6-F1
#
_cell.length_a   1.000
_cell.length_b   1.000
_cell.length_c   1.000
_cell.angle_alpha   90.00
_cell.angle_beta   90.00
_cell.angle_gamma   90.00
#
_symmetry.space_group_name_H-M   'P 1'
#
loop_
_entity.id
_entity.type
_entity.pdbx_description
1 polymer ?
#
loop_
_entity_poly.entity_id
_entity_poly.type
_entity_poly.pdbx_seq_one_letter_code
_entity_poly.pdbx_strand_id
1 'polypeptide(L)'
;HSEAAVQLTVSGHSVSMALYTSLVAAERQKIERTGAPVSPTSARGKNREKSIEASVIRELVRDAVVEQLAASRGITISTASLEARLSSAEQAFGGRAAFEQALGQAGLSRADFSAVLRYRLLEAQLEQVGVSVSAIDAAVAKAGVVATVGPCLRGDYPACLSGS
;
A
#
# COMPACT_ATOMS: atom_id res chain seq x y z
N HIS A 1 -9.41 -12.89 -27.34
CA HIS A 1 -9.00 -11.64 -26.66
C HIS A 1 -8.70 -12.03 -25.22
N SER A 2 -7.43 -12.14 -24.82
CA SER A 2 -7.10 -12.33 -23.40
C SER A 2 -7.45 -11.06 -22.66
N GLU A 3 -8.37 -11.16 -21.71
CA GLU A 3 -8.55 -10.15 -20.67
C GLU A 3 -7.19 -9.97 -19.98
N ALA A 4 -6.57 -8.80 -20.11
CA ALA A 4 -5.33 -8.53 -19.39
C ALA A 4 -5.66 -8.64 -17.90
N ALA A 5 -5.05 -9.62 -17.21
CA ALA A 5 -5.29 -9.81 -15.78
C ALA A 5 -4.91 -8.50 -15.04
N VAL A 6 -5.79 -8.06 -14.15
CA VAL A 6 -5.51 -6.92 -13.27
C VAL A 6 -4.36 -7.32 -12.35
N GLN A 7 -3.23 -6.63 -12.47
CA GLN A 7 -2.02 -6.96 -11.72
C GLN A 7 -1.24 -5.69 -11.34
N LEU A 8 -0.49 -5.85 -10.27
CA LEU A 8 0.58 -4.95 -9.88
C LEU A 8 1.79 -5.82 -9.54
N THR A 9 2.89 -5.63 -10.26
CA THR A 9 4.15 -6.34 -10.01
C THR A 9 5.30 -5.36 -9.93
N VAL A 10 6.29 -5.68 -9.08
CA VAL A 10 7.49 -4.88 -8.87
C VAL A 10 8.70 -5.79 -8.99
N SER A 11 9.55 -5.55 -9.97
CA SER A 11 10.71 -6.38 -10.29
C SER A 11 10.33 -7.87 -10.44
N GLY A 12 9.20 -8.14 -11.09
CA GLY A 12 8.67 -9.50 -11.29
C GLY A 12 7.94 -10.13 -10.10
N HIS A 13 7.90 -9.46 -8.94
CA HIS A 13 7.19 -9.95 -7.76
C HIS A 13 5.77 -9.40 -7.71
N SER A 14 4.78 -10.27 -7.48
CA SER A 14 3.38 -9.86 -7.38
C SER A 14 3.10 -9.08 -6.10
N VAL A 15 2.36 -8.00 -6.22
CA VAL A 15 1.80 -7.24 -5.10
C VAL A 15 0.37 -7.71 -4.83
N SER A 16 -0.04 -7.73 -3.56
CA SER A 16 -1.38 -8.18 -3.16
C SER A 16 -2.48 -7.28 -3.70
N MET A 17 -3.28 -7.79 -4.64
CA MET A 17 -4.45 -7.08 -5.17
C MET A 17 -5.56 -6.92 -4.12
N ALA A 18 -5.66 -7.85 -3.17
CA ALA A 18 -6.58 -7.71 -2.04
C ALA A 18 -6.22 -6.51 -1.17
N LEU A 19 -4.92 -6.34 -0.85
CA LEU A 19 -4.44 -5.19 -0.09
C LEU A 19 -4.65 -3.88 -0.87
N TYR A 20 -4.40 -3.87 -2.17
CA TYR A 20 -4.72 -2.73 -3.04
C TYR A 20 -6.19 -2.31 -2.90
N THR A 21 -7.13 -3.26 -3.04
CA THR A 21 -8.56 -2.98 -2.92
C THR A 21 -8.93 -2.44 -1.54
N SER A 22 -8.41 -3.04 -0.46
CA SER A 22 -8.64 -2.57 0.92
C SER A 22 -8.13 -1.15 1.13
N LEU A 23 -6.90 -0.84 0.67
CA LEU A 23 -6.31 0.50 0.84
C LEU A 23 -7.04 1.57 0.01
N VAL A 24 -7.46 1.26 -1.21
CA VAL A 24 -8.29 2.18 -2.02
C VAL A 24 -9.62 2.47 -1.33
N ALA A 25 -10.29 1.44 -0.82
CA ALA A 25 -11.55 1.61 -0.08
C ALA A 25 -11.36 2.45 1.19
N ALA A 26 -10.30 2.18 1.96
CA ALA A 26 -9.97 2.91 3.18
C ALA A 26 -9.69 4.40 2.92
N GLU A 27 -8.87 4.72 1.91
CA GLU A 27 -8.57 6.12 1.54
C GLU A 27 -9.79 6.83 0.96
N ARG A 28 -10.63 6.14 0.18
CA ARG A 28 -11.91 6.68 -0.29
C ARG A 28 -12.80 7.08 0.89
N GLN A 29 -13.01 6.16 1.83
CA GLN A 29 -13.84 6.42 3.02
C GLN A 29 -13.28 7.54 3.88
N LYS A 30 -11.95 7.63 4.04
CA LYS A 30 -11.28 8.72 4.74
C LYS A 30 -11.56 10.07 4.10
N ILE A 31 -11.49 10.17 2.77
CA ILE A 31 -11.79 11.41 2.04
C ILE A 31 -13.28 11.77 2.11
N GLU A 32 -14.17 10.79 1.99
CA GLU A 32 -15.61 11.04 2.08
C GLU A 32 -16.03 11.55 3.47
N ARG A 33 -15.39 11.06 4.54
CA ARG A 33 -15.57 11.57 5.91
C ARG A 33 -15.20 13.05 6.07
N THR A 34 -14.34 13.61 5.21
CA THR A 34 -14.04 15.05 5.21
C THR A 34 -15.05 15.88 4.40
N GLY A 35 -16.20 15.31 4.01
CA GLY A 35 -17.22 15.99 3.20
C GLY A 35 -16.87 16.09 1.71
N ALA A 36 -15.91 15.30 1.25
CA ALA A 36 -15.38 15.34 -0.10
C ALA A 36 -15.85 14.10 -0.90
N PRO A 37 -16.96 14.17 -1.65
CA PRO A 37 -17.52 12.99 -2.30
C PRO A 37 -16.61 12.45 -3.41
N VAL A 38 -16.46 11.13 -3.46
CA VAL A 38 -15.77 10.40 -4.54
C VAL A 38 -16.81 9.82 -5.49
N SER A 39 -17.60 10.70 -6.09
CA SER A 39 -18.72 10.31 -6.95
C SER A 39 -18.26 9.82 -8.33
N PRO A 40 -18.71 8.64 -8.79
CA PRO A 40 -18.36 8.11 -10.11
C PRO A 40 -19.02 8.86 -11.26
N THR A 41 -20.01 9.73 -11.00
CA THR A 41 -20.73 10.48 -12.05
C THR A 41 -20.19 11.89 -12.28
N SER A 42 -19.45 12.44 -11.32
CA SER A 42 -18.87 13.79 -11.43
C SER A 42 -17.41 13.74 -11.91
N ALA A 43 -16.99 14.71 -12.72
CA ALA A 43 -15.58 14.82 -13.13
C ALA A 43 -14.64 14.95 -11.93
N ARG A 44 -15.02 15.77 -10.93
CA ARG A 44 -14.25 15.95 -9.69
C ARG A 44 -14.11 14.65 -8.90
N GLY A 45 -15.19 13.88 -8.75
CA GLY A 45 -15.18 12.60 -8.06
C GLY A 45 -14.34 11.54 -8.78
N LYS A 46 -14.44 11.45 -10.11
CA LYS A 46 -13.57 10.59 -10.93
C LYS A 46 -12.09 10.93 -10.78
N ASN A 47 -11.73 12.21 -10.79
CA ASN A 47 -10.34 12.63 -10.60
C ASN A 47 -9.83 12.34 -9.19
N ARG A 48 -10.70 12.44 -8.19
CA ARG A 48 -10.38 12.07 -6.81
C ARG A 48 -10.14 10.57 -6.67
N GLU A 49 -10.98 9.75 -7.31
CA GLU A 49 -10.81 8.29 -7.37
C GLU A 49 -9.45 7.93 -7.99
N LYS A 50 -9.15 8.45 -9.19
CA LYS A 50 -7.83 8.24 -9.83
C LYS A 50 -6.67 8.66 -8.93
N SER A 51 -6.82 9.74 -8.17
CA SER A 51 -5.78 10.22 -7.27
C SER A 51 -5.56 9.28 -6.08
N ILE A 52 -6.64 8.72 -5.53
CA ILE A 52 -6.61 7.69 -4.48
C ILE A 52 -5.89 6.46 -5.00
N GLU A 53 -6.35 5.91 -6.13
CA GLU A 53 -5.75 4.72 -6.75
C GLU A 53 -4.27 4.94 -7.07
N ALA A 54 -3.91 6.10 -7.63
CA ALA A 54 -2.53 6.43 -7.92
C ALA A 54 -1.66 6.53 -6.66
N SER A 55 -2.22 7.05 -5.55
CA SER A 55 -1.52 7.11 -4.27
C SER A 55 -1.26 5.72 -3.71
N VAL A 56 -2.28 4.85 -3.73
CA VAL A 56 -2.16 3.47 -3.24
C VAL A 56 -1.17 2.66 -4.09
N ILE A 57 -1.18 2.82 -5.42
CA ILE A 57 -0.18 2.18 -6.29
C ILE A 57 1.24 2.63 -5.91
N ARG A 58 1.47 3.93 -5.67
CA ARG A 58 2.79 4.43 -5.24
C ARG A 58 3.23 3.84 -3.91
N GLU A 59 2.32 3.79 -2.94
CA GLU A 59 2.61 3.21 -1.63
C GLU A 59 2.97 1.74 -1.74
N LEU A 60 2.16 0.95 -2.44
CA LEU A 60 2.41 -0.49 -2.59
C LEU A 60 3.67 -0.79 -3.41
N VAL A 61 4.00 0.04 -4.41
CA VAL A 61 5.28 -0.08 -5.12
C VAL A 61 6.44 0.18 -4.16
N ARG A 62 6.35 1.23 -3.33
CA ARG A 62 7.37 1.52 -2.31
C ARG A 62 7.52 0.36 -1.34
N ASP A 63 6.42 -0.16 -0.81
CA ASP A 63 6.40 -1.26 0.15
C ASP A 63 7.05 -2.52 -0.42
N ALA A 64 6.75 -2.86 -1.68
CA ALA A 64 7.38 -3.97 -2.37
C ALA A 64 8.90 -3.77 -2.55
N VAL A 65 9.33 -2.54 -2.87
CA VAL A 65 10.77 -2.21 -2.97
C VAL A 65 11.46 -2.27 -1.61
N VAL A 66 10.79 -1.81 -0.54
CA VAL A 66 11.29 -1.95 0.84
C VAL A 66 11.51 -3.42 1.19
N GLU A 67 10.55 -4.30 0.88
CA GLU A 67 10.72 -5.72 1.14
C GLU A 67 11.86 -6.35 0.33
N GLN A 68 11.99 -5.99 -0.95
CA GLN A 68 13.10 -6.46 -1.81
C GLN A 68 14.47 -5.97 -1.31
N LEU A 69 14.57 -4.69 -0.92
CA LEU A 69 15.80 -4.12 -0.37
C LEU A 69 16.20 -4.77 0.94
N ALA A 70 15.24 -5.01 1.83
CA ALA A 70 15.47 -5.71 3.08
C ALA A 70 15.93 -7.17 2.84
N ALA A 71 15.22 -7.90 1.97
CA ALA A 71 15.58 -9.27 1.60
C ALA A 71 16.99 -9.36 1.01
N SER A 72 17.38 -8.44 0.11
CA SER A 72 18.73 -8.40 -0.47
C SER A 72 19.86 -8.16 0.56
N ARG A 73 19.51 -7.70 1.78
CA ARG A 73 20.42 -7.45 2.90
C ARG A 73 20.29 -8.49 4.01
N GLY A 74 19.50 -9.55 3.80
CA GLY A 74 19.22 -10.56 4.82
C GLY A 74 18.37 -10.05 5.98
N ILE A 75 17.68 -8.93 5.80
CA ILE A 75 16.79 -8.34 6.80
C ILE A 75 15.41 -8.98 6.65
N THR A 76 14.91 -9.58 7.73
CA THR A 76 13.58 -10.22 7.75
C THR A 76 12.85 -9.89 9.05
N ILE A 77 11.53 -9.74 8.96
CA ILE A 77 10.67 -9.67 10.15
C ILE A 77 10.16 -11.08 10.47
N SER A 78 10.52 -11.58 11.64
CA SER A 78 10.00 -12.85 12.14
C SER A 78 8.51 -12.72 12.47
N THR A 79 7.76 -13.83 12.32
CA THR A 79 6.34 -13.87 12.69
C THR A 79 6.11 -13.47 14.14
N ALA A 80 6.98 -13.93 15.05
CA ALA A 80 6.89 -13.58 16.48
C ALA A 80 7.08 -12.08 16.72
N SER A 81 8.04 -11.44 16.04
CA SER A 81 8.25 -10.00 16.14
C SER A 81 7.07 -9.20 15.58
N LEU A 82 6.47 -9.66 14.48
CA LEU A 82 5.30 -9.03 13.89
C LEU A 82 4.08 -9.14 14.82
N GLU A 83 3.78 -10.34 15.34
CA GLU A 83 2.66 -10.54 16.27
C GLU A 83 2.85 -9.78 17.59
N ALA A 84 4.08 -9.66 18.09
CA ALA A 84 4.35 -8.83 19.28
C ALA A 84 4.03 -7.34 19.03
N ARG A 85 4.39 -6.82 17.85
CA ARG A 85 4.06 -5.43 17.47
C ARG A 85 2.56 -5.25 17.24
N LEU A 86 1.90 -6.24 16.64
CA LEU A 86 0.45 -6.24 16.44
C LEU A 86 -0.29 -6.28 17.77
N SER A 87 0.11 -7.13 18.71
CA SER A 87 -0.46 -7.18 20.06
C SER A 87 -0.25 -5.88 20.83
N SER A 88 0.92 -5.23 20.68
CA SER A 88 1.15 -3.90 21.26
C SER A 88 0.21 -2.83 20.68
N ALA A 89 -0.07 -2.87 19.37
CA ALA A 89 -1.06 -2.00 18.76
C ALA A 89 -2.47 -2.31 19.28
N GLU A 90 -2.85 -3.59 19.38
CA GLU A 90 -4.15 -3.99 19.95
C GLU A 90 -4.33 -3.46 21.38
N GLN A 91 -3.30 -3.57 22.23
CA GLN A 91 -3.34 -3.05 23.60
C GLN A 91 -3.50 -1.53 23.64
N ALA A 92 -2.83 -0.80 22.75
CA ALA A 92 -2.96 0.66 22.66
C ALA A 92 -4.39 1.12 22.31
N PHE A 93 -5.17 0.27 21.64
CA PHE A 93 -6.58 0.51 21.32
C PHE A 93 -7.55 -0.01 22.40
N GLY A 94 -7.06 -0.55 23.52
CA GLY A 94 -7.89 -1.13 24.57
C GLY A 94 -8.22 -2.61 24.39
N GLY A 95 -7.46 -3.31 23.53
CA GLY A 95 -7.58 -4.75 23.27
C GLY A 95 -8.02 -5.06 21.84
N ARG A 96 -7.93 -6.36 21.49
CA ARG A 96 -8.14 -6.84 20.11
C ARG A 96 -9.49 -6.44 19.51
N ALA A 97 -10.58 -6.53 20.27
CA ALA A 97 -11.91 -6.21 19.75
C ALA A 97 -12.05 -4.71 19.37
N ALA A 98 -11.57 -3.82 20.24
CA ALA A 98 -11.59 -2.37 19.96
C ALA A 98 -10.68 -2.01 18.79
N PHE A 99 -9.53 -2.68 18.68
CA PHE A 99 -8.62 -2.55 17.55
C PHE A 99 -9.26 -2.98 16.22
N GLU A 100 -9.84 -4.20 16.16
CA GLU A 100 -10.51 -4.71 14.97
C GLU A 100 -11.73 -3.84 14.59
N GLN A 101 -12.47 -3.32 15.58
CA GLN A 101 -13.55 -2.37 15.34
C GLN A 101 -13.03 -1.06 14.72
N ALA A 102 -11.92 -0.51 15.22
CA ALA A 102 -11.31 0.71 14.68
C ALA A 102 -10.80 0.50 13.24
N LEU A 103 -10.20 -0.66 12.96
CA LEU A 103 -9.80 -1.04 11.60
C LEU A 103 -11.01 -1.15 10.68
N GLY A 104 -12.09 -1.81 11.13
CA GLY A 104 -13.33 -1.93 10.36
C GLY A 104 -13.95 -0.56 10.03
N GLN A 105 -13.90 0.40 10.96
CA GLN A 105 -14.32 1.79 10.71
C GLN A 105 -13.42 2.52 9.70
N ALA A 106 -12.17 2.07 9.53
CA ALA A 106 -11.24 2.58 8.53
C ALA A 106 -11.29 1.79 7.21
N GLY A 107 -12.14 0.76 7.09
CA GLY A 107 -12.23 -0.09 5.90
C GLY A 107 -11.08 -1.11 5.78
N LEU A 108 -10.39 -1.42 6.88
CA LEU A 108 -9.25 -2.34 6.91
C LEU A 108 -9.56 -3.57 7.77
N SER A 109 -8.91 -4.69 7.42
CA SER A 109 -8.85 -5.88 8.29
C SER A 109 -7.58 -5.89 9.14
N ARG A 110 -7.55 -6.73 10.18
CA ARG A 110 -6.32 -7.02 10.95
C ARG A 110 -5.19 -7.54 10.05
N ALA A 111 -5.53 -8.29 9.00
CA ALA A 111 -4.55 -8.81 8.05
C ALA A 111 -3.95 -7.70 7.18
N ASP A 112 -4.78 -6.76 6.71
CA ASP A 112 -4.30 -5.58 5.96
C ASP A 112 -3.35 -4.74 6.83
N PHE A 113 -3.74 -4.49 8.08
CA PHE A 113 -2.89 -3.78 9.03
C PHE A 113 -1.57 -4.52 9.28
N SER A 114 -1.61 -5.85 9.46
CA SER A 114 -0.40 -6.65 9.67
C SER A 114 0.55 -6.59 8.47
N ALA A 115 0.01 -6.62 7.24
CA ALA A 115 0.80 -6.46 6.02
C ALA A 115 1.48 -5.08 5.97
N VAL A 116 0.73 -3.99 6.20
CA VAL A 116 1.30 -2.64 6.23
C VAL A 116 2.33 -2.49 7.36
N LEU A 117 2.03 -3.01 8.55
CA LEU A 117 2.95 -2.98 9.70
C LEU A 117 4.27 -3.68 9.37
N ARG A 118 4.24 -4.82 8.68
CA ARG A 118 5.46 -5.51 8.23
C ARG A 118 6.34 -4.60 7.39
N TYR A 119 5.79 -3.87 6.43
CA TYR A 119 6.58 -2.95 5.59
C TYR A 119 7.17 -1.80 6.40
N ARG A 120 6.41 -1.22 7.34
CA ARG A 120 6.93 -0.17 8.25
C ARG A 120 8.08 -0.67 9.13
N LEU A 121 8.00 -1.92 9.60
CA LEU A 121 9.09 -2.53 10.37
C LEU A 121 10.33 -2.80 9.52
N LEU A 122 10.16 -3.24 8.27
CA LEU A 122 11.27 -3.42 7.32
C LEU A 122 11.93 -2.09 6.97
N GLU A 123 11.14 -1.04 6.71
CA GLU A 123 11.63 0.32 6.44
C GLU A 123 12.45 0.85 7.63
N ALA A 124 11.96 0.67 8.87
CA ALA A 124 12.70 1.04 10.08
C ALA A 124 14.01 0.24 10.27
N GLN A 125 14.02 -1.06 9.95
CA GLN A 125 15.25 -1.86 10.02
C GLN A 125 16.27 -1.47 8.94
N LEU A 126 15.81 -1.12 7.74
CA LEU A 126 16.65 -0.58 6.68
C LEU A 126 17.31 0.74 7.12
N GLU A 127 16.55 1.63 7.74
CA GLU A 127 17.08 2.89 8.28
C GLU A 127 18.15 2.64 9.36
N GLN A 128 17.92 1.68 10.27
CA GLN A 128 18.87 1.31 11.33
C GLN A 128 20.22 0.81 10.78
N VAL A 129 20.24 0.21 9.59
CA VAL A 129 21.48 -0.23 8.93
C VAL A 129 22.03 0.80 7.93
N GLY A 130 21.53 2.04 7.97
CA GLY A 130 22.04 3.17 7.19
C GLY A 130 21.46 3.30 5.78
N VAL A 131 20.37 2.61 5.46
CA VAL A 131 19.65 2.84 4.19
C VAL A 131 18.73 4.05 4.37
N SER A 132 19.08 5.16 3.72
CA SER A 132 18.29 6.38 3.78
C SER A 132 16.98 6.27 3.00
N VAL A 133 16.01 7.13 3.34
CA VAL A 133 14.77 7.33 2.57
C VAL A 133 15.08 7.62 1.10
N SER A 134 16.08 8.47 0.82
CA SER A 134 16.49 8.79 -0.55
C SER A 134 17.05 7.60 -1.32
N ALA A 135 17.69 6.63 -0.64
CA ALA A 135 18.15 5.39 -1.27
C ALA A 135 16.97 4.49 -1.63
N ILE A 136 15.92 4.45 -0.80
CA ILE A 136 14.67 3.75 -1.10
C ILE A 136 13.97 4.41 -2.29
N ASP A 137 13.87 5.74 -2.32
CA ASP A 137 13.27 6.48 -3.44
C ASP A 137 14.01 6.21 -4.76
N ALA A 138 15.35 6.20 -4.72
CA ALA A 138 16.17 5.85 -5.87
C ALA A 138 15.96 4.40 -6.33
N ALA A 139 15.71 3.47 -5.41
CA ALA A 139 15.38 2.09 -5.74
C ALA A 139 13.98 1.98 -6.36
N VAL A 140 13.00 2.72 -5.84
CA VAL A 140 11.65 2.82 -6.42
C VAL A 140 11.71 3.33 -7.86
N ALA A 141 12.48 4.38 -8.11
CA ALA A 141 12.65 4.95 -9.46
C ALA A 141 13.29 3.98 -10.47
N LYS A 142 14.01 2.96 -9.99
CA LYS A 142 14.68 1.94 -10.83
C LYS A 142 13.92 0.63 -10.92
N ALA A 143 12.87 0.44 -10.10
CA ALA A 143 12.14 -0.81 -10.05
C ALA A 143 11.38 -1.06 -11.35
N GLY A 144 11.39 -2.30 -11.83
CA GLY A 144 10.60 -2.70 -12.99
C GLY A 144 9.15 -2.89 -12.59
N VAL A 145 8.31 -1.87 -12.75
CA VAL A 145 6.89 -1.92 -12.35
C VAL A 145 6.00 -2.24 -13.55
N VAL A 146 5.12 -3.24 -13.38
CA VAL A 146 4.00 -3.49 -14.30
C VAL A 146 2.71 -3.31 -13.52
N ALA A 147 1.88 -2.37 -13.96
CA ALA A 147 0.59 -2.07 -13.34
C ALA A 147 -0.50 -2.03 -14.41
N THR A 148 -1.52 -2.87 -14.28
CA THR A 148 -2.73 -2.90 -15.14
C THR A 148 -3.98 -2.69 -14.29
N VAL A 149 -3.87 -1.82 -13.27
CA VAL A 149 -4.92 -1.53 -12.30
C VAL A 149 -5.14 -0.02 -12.17
N GLY A 150 -6.37 0.38 -11.84
CA GLY A 150 -6.76 1.77 -11.62
C GLY A 150 -6.40 2.66 -12.83
N PRO A 151 -5.70 3.78 -12.63
CA PRO A 151 -5.34 4.68 -13.73
C PRO A 151 -4.34 4.06 -14.73
N CYS A 152 -3.69 2.95 -14.38
CA CYS A 152 -2.73 2.24 -15.24
C CYS A 152 -3.36 1.14 -16.11
N LEU A 153 -4.69 1.00 -16.14
CA LEU A 153 -5.37 0.06 -17.03
C LEU A 153 -5.06 0.27 -18.53
N ARG A 154 -4.67 1.48 -18.93
CA ARG A 154 -4.47 1.87 -20.34
C ARG A 154 -3.17 2.64 -20.60
N GLY A 155 -2.22 2.62 -19.66
CA GLY A 155 -0.99 3.38 -19.79
C GLY A 155 0.12 2.82 -18.94
N ASP A 156 1.35 3.17 -19.31
CA ASP A 156 2.54 2.63 -18.68
C ASP A 156 2.87 3.35 -17.37
N TYR A 157 3.35 2.59 -16.39
CA TYR A 157 3.95 3.16 -15.18
C TYR A 157 5.29 3.84 -15.52
N PRO A 158 5.64 4.99 -14.91
CA PRO A 158 4.87 5.75 -13.92
C PRO A 158 3.92 6.78 -14.55
N ALA A 159 3.92 6.96 -15.88
CA ALA A 159 3.16 8.01 -16.56
C ALA A 159 1.64 7.92 -16.31
N CYS A 160 1.10 6.71 -16.19
CA CYS A 160 -0.31 6.49 -15.84
C CYS A 160 -0.72 7.10 -14.50
N LEU A 161 0.22 7.32 -13.57
CA LEU A 161 -0.06 7.86 -12.23
C LEU A 161 -0.14 9.39 -12.19
N SER A 162 0.23 10.05 -13.29
CA SER A 162 0.24 11.51 -13.43
C SER A 162 -1.01 12.07 -14.12
N GLY A 163 -1.95 11.21 -14.51
CA GLY A 163 -3.14 11.59 -15.29
C GLY A 163 -4.18 12.36 -14.49
N SER A 164 -4.27 13.67 -14.78
CA SER A 164 -5.32 14.60 -14.36
C SER A 164 -6.67 14.39 -15.06
#